data_AF-A0ABD1V9G4-F1
#
_entry.id   AF-A0ABD1V9G4-F1
#
_cell.length_a   1.000
_cell.length_b   1.000
_cell.length_c   1.000
_cell.angle_alpha   90.00
_cell.angle_beta   90.00
_cell.angle_gamma   90.00
#
_symmetry.space_group_name_H-M   'P 1'
#
loop_
_entity.id
_entity.type
_entity.pdbx_description
1 polymer ?
#
loop_
_entity_poly.entity_id
_entity_poly.type
_entity_poly.pdbx_seq_one_letter_code
_entity_poly.pdbx_strand_id
1 'polypeptide(L)'
;MIGKNKGICHSCRRPGHYLSTCPKKERCPVCGNGFVKWMEVEKKSANIGRLFFCCSSNCGYFKWSDDNLNSAYDVGESSGVASGSSTTKDEIEELSNIFKVFAQITERQDVEISVNVTIRKGKGRTEENNKGKDISEMN
;
A
#
# COMPACT_ATOMS: atom_id res chain seq x y z
N MET A 1 -23.78 -0.15 -18.62
CA MET A 1 -23.75 -0.25 -17.14
C MET A 1 -23.09 1.00 -16.58
N ILE A 2 -23.80 1.77 -15.77
CA ILE A 2 -23.24 2.94 -15.08
C ILE A 2 -22.31 2.39 -14.00
N GLY A 3 -20.99 2.57 -14.16
CA GLY A 3 -20.02 2.13 -13.16
C GLY A 3 -20.34 2.74 -11.81
N LYS A 4 -20.41 1.93 -10.76
CA LYS A 4 -20.84 2.31 -9.40
C LYS A 4 -20.01 3.44 -8.78
N ASN A 5 -18.83 3.73 -9.35
CA ASN A 5 -17.88 4.73 -8.88
C ASN A 5 -17.90 6.05 -9.68
N LYS A 6 -18.85 6.24 -10.62
CA LYS A 6 -18.96 7.49 -11.37
C LYS A 6 -19.43 8.63 -10.45
N GLY A 7 -18.73 9.77 -10.49
CA GLY A 7 -19.09 10.98 -9.74
C GLY A 7 -18.70 10.98 -8.26
N ILE A 8 -17.92 9.99 -7.82
CA ILE A 8 -17.40 9.92 -6.46
C ILE A 8 -15.91 10.26 -6.45
N CYS A 9 -15.46 11.02 -5.47
CA CYS A 9 -14.04 11.30 -5.28
C CYS A 9 -13.28 10.03 -4.88
N HIS A 10 -12.26 9.65 -5.65
CA HIS A 10 -11.44 8.49 -5.33
C HIS A 10 -10.45 8.72 -4.17
N SER A 11 -10.42 9.88 -3.52
CA SER A 11 -9.59 10.07 -2.31
C SER A 11 -10.37 9.90 -1.01
N CYS A 12 -11.60 10.40 -0.97
CA CYS A 12 -12.41 10.49 0.26
C CYS A 12 -13.79 9.84 0.12
N ARG A 13 -14.09 9.25 -1.04
CA ARG A 13 -15.36 8.57 -1.36
C ARG A 13 -16.62 9.46 -1.24
N ARG A 14 -16.48 10.78 -1.24
CA ARG A 14 -17.61 11.73 -1.23
C ARG A 14 -17.96 12.20 -2.64
N PRO A 15 -19.25 12.40 -2.97
CA PRO A 15 -19.65 13.00 -4.23
C PRO A 15 -19.34 14.51 -4.28
N GLY A 16 -19.57 15.12 -5.44
CA GLY A 16 -19.49 16.58 -5.64
C GLY A 16 -18.12 17.12 -6.01
N HIS A 17 -17.07 16.30 -5.94
CA HIS A 17 -15.73 16.66 -6.40
C HIS A 17 -14.93 15.42 -6.84
N TYR A 18 -13.79 15.65 -7.49
CA TYR A 18 -12.91 14.59 -7.98
C TYR A 18 -11.59 14.57 -7.21
N LEU A 19 -10.77 13.54 -7.43
CA LEU A 19 -9.44 13.42 -6.82
C LEU A 19 -8.57 14.67 -7.02
N SER A 20 -8.68 15.34 -8.18
CA SER A 20 -7.92 16.55 -8.49
C SER A 20 -8.24 17.71 -7.55
N THR A 21 -9.50 17.87 -7.15
CA THR A 21 -10.01 18.97 -6.32
C THR A 21 -10.31 18.56 -4.87
N CYS A 22 -9.95 17.34 -4.48
CA CYS A 22 -10.24 16.86 -3.13
C CYS A 22 -9.40 17.58 -2.07
N PRO A 23 -10.03 18.16 -1.03
CA PRO A 23 -9.29 18.80 0.06
C PRO A 23 -8.62 17.79 0.99
N LYS A 24 -9.07 16.52 0.97
CA LYS A 24 -8.55 15.42 1.79
C LYS A 24 -7.63 14.48 1.00
N LYS A 25 -7.04 14.94 -0.10
CA LYS A 25 -6.10 14.10 -0.87
C LYS A 25 -4.76 14.01 -0.18
N GLU A 26 -4.36 12.79 0.12
CA GLU A 26 -3.08 12.50 0.76
C GLU A 26 -2.04 12.13 -0.29
N ARG A 27 -0.80 12.57 -0.07
CA ARG A 27 0.33 12.17 -0.91
C ARG A 27 0.63 10.69 -0.69
N CYS A 28 1.06 10.02 -1.75
CA CYS A 28 1.46 8.63 -1.68
C CYS A 28 2.63 8.47 -0.68
N PRO A 29 2.51 7.60 0.34
CA PRO A 29 3.54 7.44 1.36
C PRO A 29 4.83 6.81 0.80
N VAL A 30 4.73 6.06 -0.30
CA VAL A 30 5.87 5.38 -0.92
C VAL A 30 6.70 6.31 -1.80
N CYS A 31 6.07 7.12 -2.65
CA CYS A 31 6.80 7.88 -3.67
C CYS A 31 6.71 9.40 -3.55
N GLY A 32 5.78 9.95 -2.77
CA GLY A 32 5.52 11.40 -2.68
C GLY A 32 4.97 12.07 -3.95
N ASN A 33 5.19 11.50 -5.13
CA ASN A 33 4.84 12.10 -6.42
C ASN A 33 3.36 11.98 -6.78
N GLY A 34 2.69 10.93 -6.30
CA GLY A 34 1.26 10.71 -6.54
C GLY A 34 0.38 11.00 -5.32
N PHE A 35 -0.92 10.76 -5.48
CA PHE A 35 -1.90 10.77 -4.40
C PHE A 35 -2.38 9.35 -4.12
N VAL A 36 -2.81 9.11 -2.88
CA VAL A 36 -3.51 7.88 -2.50
C VAL A 36 -4.93 7.93 -3.08
N LYS A 37 -5.33 6.87 -3.79
CA LYS A 37 -6.69 6.69 -4.29
C LYS A 37 -7.28 5.36 -3.84
N TRP A 38 -8.56 5.38 -3.53
CA TRP A 38 -9.42 4.24 -3.29
C TRP A 38 -9.85 3.64 -4.62
N MET A 39 -9.77 2.32 -4.70
CA MET A 39 -10.22 1.53 -5.83
C MET A 39 -11.02 0.34 -5.29
N GLU A 40 -12.00 -0.11 -6.06
CA GLU A 40 -12.84 -1.26 -5.73
C GLU A 40 -12.50 -2.41 -6.69
N VAL A 41 -12.44 -3.63 -6.17
CA VAL A 41 -12.22 -4.80 -7.01
C VAL A 41 -13.49 -5.13 -7.78
N GLU A 42 -13.52 -4.83 -9.07
CA GLU A 42 -14.66 -5.15 -9.95
C GLU A 42 -14.56 -6.56 -10.56
N LYS A 43 -13.36 -7.16 -10.54
CA LYS A 43 -13.13 -8.50 -11.10
C LYS A 43 -13.80 -9.57 -10.24
N LYS A 44 -14.57 -10.46 -10.88
CA LYS A 44 -15.23 -11.61 -10.24
C LYS A 44 -14.19 -12.51 -9.57
N SER A 45 -14.06 -12.37 -8.25
CA SER A 45 -13.12 -13.05 -7.37
C SER A 45 -13.68 -13.07 -5.95
N ALA A 46 -13.04 -13.79 -5.02
CA ALA A 46 -13.41 -13.77 -3.60
C ALA A 46 -13.33 -12.37 -2.96
N ASN A 47 -12.60 -11.43 -3.59
CA ASN A 47 -12.44 -10.05 -3.11
C ASN A 47 -13.30 -9.04 -3.87
N ILE A 48 -14.26 -9.46 -4.70
CA ILE A 48 -15.12 -8.53 -5.45
C ILE A 48 -15.81 -7.55 -4.49
N GLY A 49 -15.83 -6.27 -4.84
CA GLY A 49 -16.39 -5.20 -4.01
C GLY A 49 -15.47 -4.71 -2.88
N ARG A 50 -14.36 -5.42 -2.60
CA ARG A 50 -13.41 -4.99 -1.56
C ARG A 50 -12.64 -3.76 -2.01
N LEU A 51 -12.43 -2.83 -1.08
CA LEU A 51 -11.71 -1.58 -1.31
C LEU A 51 -10.21 -1.74 -1.05
N PHE A 52 -9.39 -1.07 -1.85
CA PHE A 52 -7.96 -0.97 -1.65
C PHE A 52 -7.45 0.43 -2.00
N PHE A 53 -6.34 0.80 -1.38
CA PHE A 53 -5.58 2.01 -1.64
C PHE A 53 -4.49 1.72 -2.67
N CYS A 54 -4.30 2.62 -3.64
CA CYS A 54 -3.13 2.58 -4.51
C CYS A 54 -2.65 3.99 -4.90
N CYS A 55 -1.46 4.08 -5.48
CA CYS A 55 -0.91 5.36 -5.94
C CYS A 55 -1.48 5.76 -7.30
N SER A 56 -1.81 7.04 -7.48
CA SER A 56 -2.20 7.60 -8.78
C SER A 56 -1.08 7.58 -9.82
N SER A 57 0.19 7.57 -9.40
CA SER A 57 1.38 7.59 -10.27
C SER A 57 1.99 6.21 -10.48
N ASN A 58 1.25 5.12 -10.19
CA ASN A 58 1.65 3.73 -10.44
C ASN A 58 3.00 3.31 -9.84
N CYS A 59 3.42 3.89 -8.70
CA CYS A 59 4.68 3.52 -8.04
C CYS A 59 4.68 2.14 -7.35
N GLY A 60 3.55 1.43 -7.37
CA GLY A 60 3.41 0.13 -6.73
C GLY A 60 2.89 0.15 -5.29
N TYR A 61 2.60 1.32 -4.70
CA TYR A 61 1.87 1.38 -3.42
C TYR A 61 0.51 0.68 -3.54
N PHE A 62 0.27 -0.25 -2.64
CA PHE A 62 -0.97 -1.01 -2.50
C PHE A 62 -1.20 -1.31 -1.02
N LYS A 63 -2.40 -1.04 -0.51
CA LYS A 63 -2.83 -1.42 0.84
C LYS A 63 -4.31 -1.81 0.78
N TRP A 64 -4.71 -2.93 1.37
CA TRP A 64 -6.13 -3.21 1.54
C TRP A 64 -6.77 -2.16 2.44
N SER A 65 -8.01 -1.80 2.15
CA SER A 65 -8.79 -1.03 3.11
C SER A 65 -9.20 -1.94 4.25
N ASP A 66 -8.82 -1.58 5.46
CA ASP A 66 -9.26 -2.24 6.69
C ASP A 66 -10.76 -1.98 6.93
N ASP A 67 -11.28 -0.90 6.33
CA ASP A 67 -12.71 -0.65 6.20
C ASP A 67 -13.34 -1.67 5.24
N ASN A 68 -13.55 -2.89 5.72
CA ASN A 68 -14.53 -3.82 5.18
C ASN A 68 -15.93 -3.28 5.50
N LEU A 69 -16.25 -2.10 4.95
CA LEU A 69 -17.61 -1.61 4.86
C LEU A 69 -18.31 -2.43 3.77
N ASN A 70 -18.51 -3.73 4.04
CA ASN A 70 -19.67 -4.40 3.51
C ASN A 70 -20.86 -3.57 3.98
N SER A 71 -21.43 -2.83 3.04
CA SER A 71 -22.83 -2.44 2.99
C SER A 71 -23.64 -2.84 4.23
N ALA A 72 -23.88 -1.86 5.11
CA ALA A 72 -24.85 -1.82 6.19
C ALA A 72 -24.43 -2.50 7.52
N TYR A 73 -24.41 -1.67 8.58
CA TYR A 73 -24.41 -1.97 10.02
C TYR A 73 -23.42 -3.06 10.52
N ASP A 74 -22.44 -2.68 11.35
CA ASP A 74 -22.24 -3.25 12.69
C ASP A 74 -20.94 -2.69 13.29
N VAL A 75 -20.97 -2.45 14.61
CA VAL A 75 -19.93 -1.78 15.40
C VAL A 75 -18.92 -2.82 15.87
N GLY A 76 -17.65 -2.66 15.51
CA GLY A 76 -16.60 -3.59 15.94
C GLY A 76 -15.21 -3.01 15.82
N GLU A 77 -14.76 -2.38 16.91
CA GLU A 77 -13.47 -1.73 17.12
C GLU A 77 -12.32 -2.76 17.08
N SER A 78 -11.32 -2.57 16.20
CA SER A 78 -10.09 -3.36 16.25
C SER A 78 -8.87 -2.48 15.96
N SER A 79 -8.00 -2.43 16.96
CA SER A 79 -6.78 -1.61 17.01
C SER A 79 -5.72 -2.13 16.05
N GLY A 80 -5.41 -1.34 15.02
CA GLY A 80 -4.30 -1.58 14.10
C GLY A 80 -2.99 -1.03 14.66
N VAL A 81 -2.08 -1.93 15.02
CA VAL A 81 -0.72 -1.62 15.47
C VAL A 81 0.11 -1.20 14.26
N ALA A 82 0.59 0.05 14.26
CA ALA A 82 1.50 0.58 13.24
C ALA A 82 2.92 0.06 13.49
N SER A 83 3.37 -0.94 12.72
CA SER A 83 4.76 -1.40 12.77
C SER A 83 5.62 -0.54 11.83
N GLY A 84 6.47 0.29 12.43
CA GLY A 84 7.43 1.15 11.73
C GLY A 84 8.56 0.32 11.11
N SER A 85 8.78 0.49 9.81
CA SER A 85 9.78 -0.22 9.03
C SER A 85 11.18 0.36 9.27
N SER A 86 11.99 -0.36 10.05
CA SER A 86 13.46 -0.29 9.99
C SER A 86 13.95 -1.65 9.53
N THR A 87 14.56 -1.71 8.35
CA THR A 87 15.04 -2.93 7.71
C THR A 87 16.28 -3.43 8.46
N THR A 88 16.09 -4.28 9.47
CA THR A 88 17.19 -4.91 10.19
C THR A 88 17.49 -6.29 9.59
N LYS A 89 18.73 -6.77 9.78
CA LYS A 89 19.13 -8.13 9.38
C LYS A 89 18.22 -9.20 9.99
N ASP A 90 17.58 -8.88 11.12
CA ASP A 90 16.68 -9.76 11.85
C ASP A 90 15.43 -10.12 11.02
N GLU A 91 14.88 -9.19 10.23
CA GLU A 91 13.74 -9.47 9.34
C GLU A 91 14.11 -10.47 8.22
N ILE A 92 15.35 -10.41 7.73
CA ILE A 92 15.85 -11.35 6.71
C ILE A 92 15.98 -12.76 7.31
N GLU A 93 16.44 -12.85 8.56
CA GLU A 93 16.56 -14.12 9.26
C GLU A 93 15.19 -14.73 9.55
N GLU A 94 14.20 -13.92 9.93
CA GLU A 94 12.82 -14.37 10.14
C GLU A 94 12.19 -14.94 8.86
N LEU A 95 12.35 -14.27 7.73
CA LEU A 95 11.90 -14.79 6.43
C LEU A 95 12.61 -16.11 6.06
N SER A 96 13.91 -16.21 6.31
CA SER A 96 14.66 -17.46 6.10
C SER A 96 14.08 -18.62 6.92
N ASN A 97 13.73 -18.35 8.18
CA ASN A 97 13.15 -19.35 9.07
C ASN A 97 11.78 -19.84 8.59
N ILE A 98 10.95 -18.96 8.02
CA ILE A 98 9.65 -19.36 7.43
C ILE A 98 9.85 -20.35 6.28
N PHE A 99 10.77 -20.09 5.35
CA PHE A 99 11.02 -21.01 4.23
C PHE A 99 11.58 -22.36 4.68
N LYS A 100 12.41 -22.38 5.74
CA LYS A 100 12.88 -23.65 6.34
C LYS A 100 11.73 -24.46 6.92
N VAL A 101 10.77 -23.82 7.58
CA VAL A 101 9.59 -24.50 8.12
C VAL A 101 8.75 -25.12 7.01
N PHE A 102 8.53 -24.41 5.89
CA PHE A 102 7.80 -24.97 4.75
C PHE A 102 8.49 -26.22 4.18
N ALA A 103 9.81 -26.18 4.01
CA ALA A 103 10.56 -27.35 3.55
C ALA A 103 10.37 -28.57 4.49
N GLN A 104 10.44 -28.36 5.81
CA GLN A 104 10.22 -29.42 6.79
C GLN A 104 8.79 -30.00 6.75
N ILE A 105 7.78 -29.17 6.51
CA ILE A 105 6.39 -29.63 6.40
C ILE A 105 6.21 -30.49 5.15
N THR A 106 6.74 -30.04 4.02
CA THR A 106 6.69 -30.77 2.74
C THR A 106 7.34 -32.15 2.85
N GLU A 107 8.49 -32.26 3.53
CA GLU A 107 9.15 -33.55 3.76
C GLU A 107 8.36 -34.51 4.66
N ARG A 108 7.63 -33.98 5.66
CA ARG A 108 6.96 -34.80 6.68
C ARG A 108 5.53 -35.20 6.31
N GLN A 109 4.83 -34.35 5.57
CA GLN A 109 3.37 -34.48 5.41
C GLN A 109 2.92 -34.85 4.00
N ASP A 110 3.84 -35.07 3.05
CA ASP A 110 3.53 -35.34 1.64
C ASP A 110 2.56 -34.29 1.07
N VAL A 111 2.88 -33.01 1.33
CA VAL A 111 2.06 -31.86 0.92
C VAL A 111 2.85 -30.93 0.01
N GLU A 112 2.21 -30.49 -1.06
CA GLU A 112 2.74 -29.46 -1.94
C GLU A 112 2.34 -28.07 -1.43
N ILE A 113 3.33 -27.21 -1.18
CA ILE A 113 3.13 -25.81 -0.75
C ILE A 113 3.61 -24.89 -1.86
N SER A 114 2.72 -24.05 -2.41
CA SER A 114 3.05 -23.04 -3.41
C SER A 114 2.82 -21.62 -2.88
N VAL A 115 3.79 -20.72 -3.11
CA VAL A 115 3.74 -19.33 -2.62
C VAL A 115 3.98 -18.36 -3.77
N ASN A 116 3.08 -17.39 -3.93
CA ASN A 116 3.24 -16.30 -4.92
C ASN A 116 3.86 -15.07 -4.26
N VAL A 117 5.15 -14.84 -4.51
CA VAL A 117 5.89 -13.69 -3.98
C VAL A 117 6.02 -12.60 -5.05
N THR A 118 5.69 -11.36 -4.69
CA THR A 118 5.91 -10.18 -5.55
C THR A 118 6.92 -9.25 -4.89
N ILE A 119 8.10 -9.09 -5.49
CA ILE A 119 9.15 -8.18 -5.03
C ILE A 119 9.04 -6.88 -5.82
N ARG A 120 8.92 -5.74 -5.13
CA ARG A 120 8.93 -4.42 -5.76
C ARG A 120 10.08 -3.59 -5.21
N LYS A 121 10.97 -3.14 -6.09
CA LYS A 121 12.03 -2.19 -5.72
C LYS A 121 11.39 -0.81 -5.48
N GLY A 122 11.39 -0.34 -4.23
CA GLY A 122 11.02 1.04 -3.92
C GLY A 122 11.95 2.01 -4.64
N LYS A 123 11.41 3.10 -5.20
CA LYS A 123 12.23 4.24 -5.66
C LYS A 123 12.86 4.84 -4.41
N GLY A 124 14.13 4.50 -4.14
CA GLY A 124 14.89 5.12 -3.05
C GLY A 124 14.81 6.63 -3.18
N ARG A 125 14.50 7.32 -2.08
CA ARG A 125 14.60 8.78 -2.02
C ARG A 125 16.08 9.11 -2.26
N THR A 126 16.37 9.76 -3.38
CA THR A 126 17.67 10.40 -3.57
C THR A 126 17.75 11.50 -2.54
N GLU A 127 18.60 11.35 -1.52
CA GLU A 127 18.92 12.44 -0.62
C GLU A 127 19.61 13.53 -1.46
N GLU A 128 18.86 14.59 -1.77
CA GLU A 128 19.43 15.81 -2.34
C GLU A 128 20.29 16.47 -1.26
N ASN A 129 21.59 16.17 -1.30
CA ASN A 129 22.59 16.88 -0.51
C ASN A 129 22.60 18.35 -0.91
N ASN A 130 21.94 19.20 -0.11
CA ASN A 130 22.11 20.64 -0.11
C ASN A 130 23.53 20.96 0.35
N LYS A 131 24.51 20.94 -0.57
CA LYS A 131 25.82 21.53 -0.35
C LYS A 131 25.68 23.05 -0.49
N GLY A 132 25.67 23.73 0.65
CA GLY A 132 25.64 25.17 0.77
C GLY A 132 26.70 25.83 -0.12
N LYS A 133 26.27 26.84 -0.86
CA LYS A 133 27.14 27.74 -1.60
C LYS A 133 27.38 28.95 -0.70
N ASP A 134 28.31 28.82 0.24
CA ASP A 134 28.95 29.99 0.84
C ASP A 134 29.91 30.56 -0.20
N ILE A 135 29.56 31.72 -0.75
CA ILE A 135 30.51 32.62 -1.40
C ILE A 135 30.52 33.87 -0.54
N SER A 136 31.38 33.84 0.46
CA SER A 136 31.98 35.02 1.06
C SER A 136 33.47 35.01 0.68
N GLU A 137 34.04 36.21 0.57
CA GLU A 137 35.43 36.54 0.19
C GLU A 137 35.71 36.59 -1.32
N MET A 138 36.39 37.57 -1.89
CA MET A 138 37.06 38.80 -1.43
C MET A 138 37.45 39.58 -2.70
N ASN A 139 37.51 40.91 -2.59
CA ASN A 139 37.97 41.95 -3.53
C ASN A 139 36.92 42.70 -4.34
#